data_AF-H3GIR9-F1
#
_entry.id   AF-H3GIR9-F1
#
_cell.length_a   1.000
_cell.length_b   1.000
_cell.length_c   1.000
_cell.angle_alpha   90.00
_cell.angle_beta   90.00
_cell.angle_gamma   90.00
#
_symmetry.space_group_name_H-M   'P 1'
#
loop_
_entity.id
_entity.type
_entity.pdbx_description
1 polymer ?
#
loop_
_entity_poly.entity_id
_entity_poly.type
_entity_poly.pdbx_seq_one_letter_code
_entity_poly.pdbx_strand_id
1 'polypeptide(L)'
;MFALRGSLTRAAPASQQLRAFASGQKKRLTWRQKAKIEERKRNPPPPRQQPRQKAQRQNFLVSPPADDGKKWRVLSASVLERLPVVQPDLKDWEVDFEVMQHEKALREDQRLEKDFWFMEPGTTHITPEEAPWPNEAEDPEEVVGAGFHLAPRETEDDASNNRKSLNRALKGRVFLLVKNDQKDAKYPWFFPLGDKQDAEKMRDSALRHVSETVGDELEATPVGNAPMGYVKYLHEDDAEFDGTKVFFYKSQLLYGDVALNQDKASDYLWVTRDELSEYLDPEIADYVQKMVPP
;
A
#
# COMPACT_ATOMS: atom_id res chain seq x y z
N MET A 1 -101.65 -1.11 27.24
CA MET A 1 -101.77 -0.18 28.38
C MET A 1 -100.45 -0.14 29.13
N PHE A 2 -100.06 1.05 29.59
CA PHE A 2 -98.81 1.36 30.29
C PHE A 2 -98.47 0.44 31.47
N ALA A 3 -97.18 0.15 31.66
CA ALA A 3 -96.59 0.05 33.00
C ALA A 3 -95.09 0.41 32.94
N LEU A 4 -94.71 1.38 33.76
CA LEU A 4 -93.43 2.08 33.81
C LEU A 4 -92.40 1.38 34.72
N ARG A 5 -91.13 1.49 34.29
CA ARG A 5 -89.89 1.78 35.02
C ARG A 5 -89.45 0.87 36.19
N GLY A 6 -88.21 0.40 36.08
CA GLY A 6 -87.40 -0.09 37.19
C GLY A 6 -85.99 -0.44 36.74
N SER A 7 -85.02 0.38 37.15
CA SER A 7 -83.58 0.39 36.83
C SER A 7 -82.75 -0.70 37.52
N LEU A 8 -81.63 -1.11 36.91
CA LEU A 8 -80.24 -0.93 37.39
C LEU A 8 -79.28 -1.97 36.76
N THR A 9 -78.20 -1.44 36.20
CA THR A 9 -77.09 -2.12 35.52
C THR A 9 -76.18 -2.87 36.50
N ARG A 10 -75.83 -4.11 36.15
CA ARG A 10 -74.99 -5.03 36.92
C ARG A 10 -73.50 -4.83 36.56
N ALA A 11 -72.68 -4.54 37.57
CA ALA A 11 -71.22 -4.52 37.47
C ALA A 11 -70.65 -5.96 37.41
N ALA A 12 -69.58 -6.16 36.63
CA ALA A 12 -68.80 -7.40 36.57
C ALA A 12 -67.45 -7.24 37.30
N PRO A 13 -66.91 -8.30 37.94
CA PRO A 13 -65.84 -8.18 38.93
C PRO A 13 -64.43 -8.08 38.33
N ALA A 14 -63.57 -7.33 39.01
CA ALA A 14 -62.16 -7.15 38.72
C ALA A 14 -61.33 -8.40 39.09
N SER A 15 -60.54 -8.92 38.14
CA SER A 15 -59.56 -9.98 38.37
C SER A 15 -58.21 -9.39 38.81
N GLN A 16 -57.85 -9.63 40.06
CA GLN A 16 -56.52 -9.31 40.61
C GLN A 16 -55.45 -10.19 39.96
N GLN A 17 -54.57 -9.61 39.14
CA GLN A 17 -53.36 -10.30 38.68
C GLN A 17 -52.26 -10.17 39.75
N LEU A 18 -52.09 -11.23 40.54
CA LEU A 18 -50.94 -11.43 41.42
C LEU A 18 -49.66 -11.54 40.58
N ARG A 19 -48.76 -10.55 40.67
CA ARG A 19 -47.40 -10.66 40.14
C ARG A 19 -46.61 -11.61 41.04
N ALA A 20 -46.42 -12.85 40.59
CA ALA A 20 -45.52 -13.79 41.23
C ALA A 20 -44.07 -13.29 41.10
N PHE A 21 -43.44 -12.94 42.21
CA PHE A 21 -42.00 -12.70 42.26
C PHE A 21 -41.27 -14.04 42.18
N ALA A 22 -40.68 -14.36 41.03
CA ALA A 22 -39.81 -15.52 40.88
C ALA A 22 -38.50 -15.29 41.65
N SER A 23 -38.43 -15.78 42.89
CA SER A 23 -37.18 -15.84 43.66
C SER A 23 -36.37 -17.08 43.27
N GLY A 24 -35.62 -16.98 42.17
CA GLY A 24 -34.66 -18.02 41.81
C GLY A 24 -33.58 -18.20 42.88
N GLN A 25 -33.10 -19.44 43.10
CA GLN A 25 -32.00 -19.72 44.00
C GLN A 25 -30.75 -18.92 43.60
N LYS A 26 -30.31 -18.00 44.45
CA LYS A 26 -29.07 -17.23 44.23
C LYS A 26 -27.88 -18.18 44.37
N LYS A 27 -27.14 -18.43 43.29
CA LYS A 27 -25.87 -19.18 43.33
C LYS A 27 -24.94 -18.49 44.34
N ARG A 28 -24.45 -19.22 45.35
CA ARG A 28 -23.52 -18.69 46.36
C ARG A 28 -22.20 -18.36 45.66
N LEU A 29 -21.91 -17.07 45.50
CA LEU A 29 -20.64 -16.62 44.96
C LEU A 29 -19.50 -16.92 45.94
N THR A 30 -18.37 -17.38 45.40
CA THR A 30 -17.16 -17.61 46.18
C THR A 30 -16.57 -16.29 46.67
N TRP A 31 -15.74 -16.33 47.71
CA TRP A 31 -15.12 -15.13 48.27
C TRP A 31 -14.30 -14.35 47.23
N ARG A 32 -13.60 -15.05 46.32
CA ARG A 32 -12.86 -14.45 45.19
C ARG A 32 -13.78 -13.71 44.22
N GLN A 33 -14.95 -14.27 43.93
CA GLN A 33 -15.93 -13.61 43.07
C GLN A 33 -16.52 -12.37 43.73
N LYS A 34 -16.76 -12.41 45.05
CA LYS A 34 -17.22 -11.25 45.81
C LYS A 34 -16.17 -10.13 45.84
N ALA A 35 -14.91 -10.47 46.11
CA ALA A 35 -13.80 -9.51 46.10
C ALA A 35 -13.65 -8.84 44.71
N LYS A 36 -13.75 -9.61 43.62
CA LYS A 36 -13.70 -9.08 42.25
C LYS A 36 -14.88 -8.17 41.91
N ILE A 37 -16.05 -8.40 42.52
CA ILE A 37 -17.23 -7.53 42.38
C ILE A 37 -17.03 -6.24 43.19
N GLU A 38 -16.51 -6.31 44.40
CA GLU A 38 -16.15 -5.13 45.21
C GLU A 38 -15.09 -4.27 44.53
N GLU A 39 -14.06 -4.90 43.96
CA GLU A 39 -13.02 -4.22 43.20
C GLU A 39 -13.59 -3.51 41.97
N ARG A 40 -14.49 -4.16 41.22
CA ARG A 40 -15.23 -3.53 40.10
C ARG A 40 -16.19 -2.43 40.53
N LYS A 41 -16.73 -2.48 41.74
CA LYS A 41 -17.56 -1.40 42.29
C LYS A 41 -16.70 -0.21 42.71
N ARG A 42 -15.50 -0.47 43.23
CA ARG A 42 -14.54 0.55 43.64
C ARG A 42 -13.94 1.26 42.42
N ASN A 43 -13.62 0.49 41.38
CA ASN A 43 -13.08 0.97 40.12
C ASN A 43 -14.01 0.59 38.97
N PRO A 44 -15.12 1.34 38.76
CA PRO A 44 -15.99 1.08 37.63
C PRO A 44 -15.17 1.26 36.33
N PRO A 45 -15.26 0.32 35.36
CA PRO A 45 -14.65 0.54 34.06
C PRO A 45 -15.26 1.81 33.45
N PRO A 46 -14.49 2.56 32.64
CA PRO A 46 -15.04 3.72 31.96
C PRO A 46 -16.31 3.31 31.20
N PRO A 47 -17.33 4.19 31.16
CA PRO A 47 -18.57 3.88 30.45
C PRO A 47 -18.21 3.41 29.04
N ARG A 48 -18.77 2.27 28.64
CA ARG A 48 -18.54 1.66 27.33
C ARG A 48 -18.87 2.75 26.31
N GLN A 49 -17.85 3.35 25.70
CA GLN A 49 -18.05 4.39 24.69
C GLN A 49 -19.00 3.77 23.66
N GLN A 50 -20.09 4.48 23.36
CA GLN A 50 -21.02 4.00 22.33
C GLN A 50 -20.19 3.63 21.10
N PRO A 51 -20.52 2.52 20.40
CA PRO A 51 -19.82 2.19 19.16
C PRO A 51 -19.80 3.45 18.33
N ARG A 52 -18.59 3.93 17.98
CA ARG A 52 -18.40 5.14 17.20
C ARG A 52 -19.37 5.05 16.02
N GLN A 53 -20.43 5.87 16.03
CA GLN A 53 -21.26 5.97 14.85
C GLN A 53 -20.31 6.45 13.76
N LYS A 54 -20.24 5.72 12.65
CA LYS A 54 -19.56 6.21 11.45
C LYS A 54 -20.34 7.44 11.03
N ALA A 55 -19.96 8.60 11.53
CA ALA A 55 -20.43 9.86 10.99
C ALA A 55 -20.01 9.84 9.52
N GLN A 56 -20.98 9.86 8.62
CA GLN A 56 -20.72 10.22 7.24
C GLN A 56 -20.15 11.63 7.29
N ARG A 57 -18.82 11.73 7.32
CA ARG A 57 -18.16 13.01 7.09
C ARG A 57 -18.56 13.40 5.68
N GLN A 58 -19.37 14.45 5.54
CA GLN A 58 -19.53 15.09 4.25
C GLN A 58 -18.13 15.50 3.78
N ASN A 59 -17.77 15.07 2.57
CA ASN A 59 -16.49 15.43 1.99
C ASN A 59 -16.38 16.96 2.00
N PHE A 60 -15.33 17.50 2.64
CA PHE A 60 -15.15 18.93 2.90
C PHE A 60 -14.80 19.77 1.65
N LEU A 61 -15.04 19.22 0.45
CA LEU A 61 -14.94 19.93 -0.82
C LEU A 61 -16.29 20.61 -1.09
N VAL A 62 -16.40 21.86 -0.61
CA VAL A 62 -17.62 22.68 -0.63
C VAL A 62 -17.84 23.39 -1.97
N SER A 63 -16.94 23.27 -2.94
CA SER A 63 -17.23 23.74 -4.30
C SER A 63 -18.19 22.77 -4.98
N PRO A 64 -19.39 23.21 -5.43
CA PRO A 64 -20.18 22.40 -6.34
C PRO A 64 -19.30 22.02 -7.54
N PRO A 65 -19.38 20.78 -8.04
CA PRO A 65 -18.65 20.40 -9.24
C PRO A 65 -19.01 21.41 -10.35
N ALA A 66 -18.00 21.99 -10.99
CA ALA A 66 -18.22 22.78 -12.19
C ALA A 66 -18.82 21.85 -13.24
N ASP A 67 -20.12 21.99 -13.50
CA ASP A 67 -20.81 21.16 -14.48
C ASP A 67 -20.49 21.67 -15.88
N ASP A 68 -19.60 20.95 -16.56
CA ASP A 68 -19.26 21.17 -17.98
C ASP A 68 -20.43 20.79 -18.93
N GLY A 69 -21.56 20.29 -18.40
CA GLY A 69 -22.71 19.81 -19.19
C GLY A 69 -22.46 18.54 -20.01
N LYS A 70 -21.26 17.96 -19.89
CA LYS A 70 -20.79 16.79 -20.64
C LYS A 70 -20.87 15.51 -19.82
N LYS A 71 -21.24 14.40 -20.46
CA LYS A 71 -21.28 13.06 -19.86
C LYS A 71 -19.90 12.41 -19.99
N TRP A 72 -19.24 12.21 -18.85
CA TRP A 72 -17.88 11.65 -18.79
C TRP A 72 -17.89 10.16 -18.44
N ARG A 73 -17.16 9.34 -19.20
CA ARG A 73 -16.78 7.98 -18.78
C ARG A 73 -15.65 8.08 -17.76
N VAL A 74 -15.78 7.37 -16.64
CA VAL A 74 -14.81 7.42 -15.55
C VAL A 74 -14.07 6.10 -15.45
N LEU A 75 -12.77 6.13 -15.70
CA LEU A 75 -11.88 4.99 -15.64
C LEU A 75 -10.93 5.10 -14.46
N SER A 76 -10.60 3.96 -13.89
CA SER A 76 -9.56 3.82 -12.88
C SER A 76 -8.36 3.10 -13.51
N ALA A 77 -7.17 3.69 -13.37
CA ALA A 77 -5.91 3.11 -13.80
C ALA A 77 -5.02 2.86 -12.58
N SER A 78 -4.39 1.68 -12.53
CA SER A 78 -3.47 1.31 -11.45
C SER A 78 -2.02 1.47 -11.90
N VAL A 79 -1.31 2.41 -11.29
CA VAL A 79 0.14 2.57 -11.46
C VAL A 79 0.80 1.63 -10.47
N LEU A 80 1.11 0.42 -10.93
CA LEU A 80 1.79 -0.59 -10.15
C LEU A 80 3.31 -0.37 -10.22
N GLU A 81 3.94 -0.11 -9.08
CA GLU A 81 5.38 0.05 -8.93
C GLU A 81 6.01 -1.12 -8.17
N ARG A 82 7.20 -1.55 -8.61
CA ARG A 82 8.11 -2.39 -7.83
C ARG A 82 9.18 -1.47 -7.23
N LEU A 83 9.32 -1.50 -5.91
CA LEU A 83 10.26 -0.64 -5.19
C LEU A 83 11.72 -1.05 -5.45
N PRO A 84 12.70 -0.15 -5.26
CA PRO A 84 14.10 -0.53 -5.32
C PRO A 84 14.41 -1.62 -4.30
N VAL A 85 15.11 -2.67 -4.74
CA VAL A 85 15.55 -3.79 -3.88
C VAL A 85 16.96 -3.51 -3.37
N VAL A 86 17.79 -2.90 -4.21
CA VAL A 86 19.17 -2.53 -3.91
C VAL A 86 19.24 -1.01 -3.75
N GLN A 87 20.11 -0.54 -2.86
CA GLN A 87 20.35 0.90 -2.69
C GLN A 87 20.90 1.51 -3.99
N PRO A 88 20.60 2.78 -4.31
CA PRO A 88 21.22 3.45 -5.44
C PRO A 88 22.74 3.56 -5.24
N ASP A 89 23.48 3.75 -6.33
CA ASP A 89 24.92 4.00 -6.24
C ASP A 89 25.15 5.42 -5.71
N LEU A 90 26.19 5.58 -4.89
CA LEU A 90 26.58 6.89 -4.38
C LEU A 90 27.05 7.78 -5.53
N LYS A 91 26.70 9.05 -5.45
CA LYS A 91 27.22 10.06 -6.37
C LYS A 91 28.67 10.38 -6.02
N ASP A 92 29.43 10.87 -6.99
CA ASP A 92 30.85 11.22 -6.81
C ASP A 92 31.11 12.11 -5.59
N TRP A 93 30.28 13.14 -5.37
CA TRP A 93 30.42 14.02 -4.22
C TRP A 93 30.02 13.36 -2.88
N GLU A 94 29.13 12.37 -2.90
CA GLU A 94 28.76 11.60 -1.71
C GLU A 94 29.94 10.72 -1.29
N VAL A 95 30.61 10.10 -2.27
CA VAL A 95 31.87 9.37 -2.06
C VAL A 95 32.95 10.29 -1.49
N ASP A 96 33.17 11.46 -2.10
CA ASP A 96 34.15 12.44 -1.60
C ASP A 96 33.83 12.89 -0.16
N PHE A 97 32.54 13.08 0.15
CA PHE A 97 32.11 13.45 1.48
C PHE A 97 32.36 12.34 2.50
N GLU A 98 32.09 11.08 2.16
CA GLU A 98 32.39 9.93 3.02
C GLU A 98 33.88 9.79 3.29
N VAL A 99 34.72 9.97 2.26
CA VAL A 99 36.18 9.97 2.40
C VAL A 99 36.62 11.08 3.36
N MET A 100 36.10 12.30 3.21
CA MET A 100 36.43 13.42 4.10
C MET A 100 35.99 13.17 5.55
N GLN A 101 34.78 12.63 5.76
CA GLN A 101 34.31 12.26 7.10
C GLN A 101 35.20 11.18 7.73
N HIS A 102 35.64 10.20 6.94
CA HIS A 102 36.54 9.16 7.40
C HIS A 102 37.91 9.73 7.81
N GLU A 103 38.51 10.62 7.01
CA GLU A 103 39.76 11.30 7.37
C GLU A 103 39.64 12.11 8.66
N LYS A 104 38.50 12.79 8.84
CA LYS A 104 38.21 13.53 10.06
C LYS A 104 38.08 12.60 11.26
N ALA A 105 37.36 11.49 11.12
CA ALA A 105 37.22 10.46 12.15
C ALA A 105 38.59 9.89 12.55
N LEU A 106 39.45 9.53 11.60
CA LEU A 106 40.81 9.03 11.89
C LEU A 106 41.68 10.03 12.70
N ARG A 107 41.39 11.32 12.57
CA ARG A 107 42.12 12.40 13.26
C ARG A 107 41.55 12.72 14.63
N GLU A 108 40.22 12.78 14.76
CA GLU A 108 39.52 13.26 15.94
C GLU A 108 39.10 12.13 16.90
N ASP A 109 38.86 10.92 16.38
CA ASP A 109 38.35 9.83 17.18
C ASP A 109 39.38 9.32 18.19
N GLN A 110 38.85 8.88 19.34
CA GLN A 110 39.65 8.24 20.36
C GLN A 110 40.24 6.94 19.80
N ARG A 111 41.56 6.92 19.64
CA ARG A 111 42.29 5.69 19.31
C ARG A 111 42.19 4.73 20.48
N LEU A 112 41.50 3.61 20.26
CA LEU A 112 41.51 2.50 21.19
C LEU A 112 42.88 1.81 21.13
N GLU A 113 43.40 1.41 22.28
CA GLU A 113 44.59 0.56 22.32
C GLU A 113 44.28 -0.78 21.65
N LYS A 114 45.25 -1.35 20.94
CA LYS A 114 45.06 -2.58 20.16
C LYS A 114 44.61 -3.76 21.03
N ASP A 115 45.01 -3.75 22.30
CA ASP A 115 44.69 -4.76 23.29
C ASP A 115 43.25 -4.62 23.84
N PHE A 116 42.53 -3.56 23.47
CA PHE A 116 41.14 -3.34 23.89
C PHE A 116 40.18 -4.42 23.36
N TRP A 117 40.44 -4.96 22.17
CA TRP A 117 39.61 -6.00 21.56
C TRP A 117 40.23 -7.40 21.61
N PHE A 118 41.57 -7.51 21.62
CA PHE A 118 42.29 -8.79 21.59
C PHE A 118 42.97 -9.07 22.93
N MET A 119 42.22 -9.59 23.90
CA MET A 119 42.81 -10.23 25.08
C MET A 119 43.17 -11.69 24.76
N GLU A 120 44.16 -11.89 23.87
CA GLU A 120 44.92 -13.14 23.82
C GLU A 120 46.42 -12.83 23.95
N PRO A 121 47.10 -13.34 24.99
CA PRO A 121 48.49 -13.01 25.25
C PRO A 121 49.39 -13.74 24.23
N GLY A 122 49.72 -13.10 23.10
CA GLY A 122 50.83 -13.57 22.28
C GLY A 122 50.88 -13.26 20.79
N THR A 123 49.93 -12.56 20.18
CA THR A 123 49.94 -12.36 18.71
C THR A 123 50.36 -10.94 18.31
N THR A 124 51.49 -10.91 17.61
CA THR A 124 52.22 -9.83 16.92
C THR A 124 51.47 -8.51 16.61
N HIS A 125 52.14 -7.41 16.93
CA HIS A 125 51.74 -6.03 16.61
C HIS A 125 51.80 -5.75 15.10
N ILE A 126 50.66 -5.56 14.43
CA ILE A 126 50.60 -4.99 13.08
C ILE A 126 50.71 -3.46 13.23
N THR A 127 51.64 -2.82 12.52
CA THR A 127 51.87 -1.36 12.62
C THR A 127 50.81 -0.55 11.85
N PRO A 128 50.55 0.73 12.17
CA PRO A 128 49.56 1.55 11.44
C PRO A 128 49.81 1.74 9.94
N GLU A 129 51.02 1.42 9.45
CA GLU A 129 51.37 1.45 8.02
C GLU A 129 50.96 0.17 7.28
N GLU A 130 50.65 -0.90 8.01
CA GLU A 130 50.19 -2.20 7.49
C GLU A 130 48.66 -2.36 7.59
N ALA A 131 47.94 -1.30 7.98
CA ALA A 131 46.48 -1.31 8.00
C ALA A 131 45.96 -1.22 6.55
N PRO A 132 45.10 -2.16 6.09
CA PRO A 132 44.53 -2.13 4.75
C PRO A 132 43.78 -0.81 4.50
N TRP A 133 43.91 -0.24 3.30
CA TRP A 133 43.14 0.93 2.91
C TRP A 133 41.65 0.56 2.75
N PRO A 134 40.67 1.43 3.09
CA PRO A 134 39.25 1.13 2.91
C PRO A 134 38.83 0.89 1.45
N ASN A 135 39.65 1.36 0.49
CA ASN A 135 39.47 1.19 -0.95
C ASN A 135 40.55 0.30 -1.59
N GLU A 136 41.43 -0.30 -0.79
CA GLU A 136 42.21 -1.42 -1.28
C GLU A 136 41.21 -2.52 -1.62
N ALA A 137 41.40 -3.21 -2.74
CA ALA A 137 40.55 -4.35 -3.05
C ALA A 137 40.83 -5.41 -1.98
N GLU A 138 40.08 -5.35 -0.88
CA GLU A 138 40.03 -6.41 0.12
C GLU A 138 39.77 -7.69 -0.68
N ASP A 139 40.68 -8.65 -0.58
CA ASP A 139 40.52 -9.92 -1.26
C ASP A 139 39.14 -10.43 -0.83
N PRO A 140 38.19 -10.67 -1.75
CA PRO A 140 36.82 -11.04 -1.39
C PRO A 140 36.76 -12.33 -0.56
N GLU A 141 37.86 -13.06 -0.46
CA GLU A 141 38.08 -14.23 0.39
C GLU A 141 38.30 -13.91 1.88
N GLU A 142 38.68 -12.68 2.25
CA GLU A 142 39.08 -12.32 3.63
C GLU A 142 37.91 -11.77 4.47
N VAL A 143 37.00 -11.01 3.86
CA VAL A 143 35.76 -10.51 4.50
C VAL A 143 34.73 -11.61 4.69
N VAL A 144 34.81 -12.63 3.84
CA VAL A 144 33.88 -13.74 3.82
C VAL A 144 34.65 -15.02 4.02
N GLY A 145 34.66 -15.53 5.25
CA GLY A 145 35.28 -16.81 5.56
C GLY A 145 35.00 -17.87 4.49
N ALA A 146 36.02 -18.21 3.73
CA ALA A 146 36.09 -19.30 2.75
C ALA A 146 34.86 -19.44 1.82
N GLY A 147 34.78 -18.59 0.77
CA GLY A 147 34.09 -18.96 -0.48
C GLY A 147 32.65 -18.47 -0.68
N PHE A 148 32.19 -17.45 0.07
CA PHE A 148 30.94 -16.76 -0.27
C PHE A 148 31.23 -15.46 -1.03
N HIS A 149 30.68 -15.34 -2.24
CA HIS A 149 30.81 -14.15 -3.07
C HIS A 149 29.50 -13.38 -3.02
N LEU A 150 29.59 -12.05 -2.84
CA LEU A 150 28.42 -11.18 -2.90
C LEU A 150 27.76 -11.30 -4.27
N ALA A 151 26.43 -11.38 -4.28
CA ALA A 151 25.69 -11.36 -5.53
C ALA A 151 25.93 -10.03 -6.26
N PRO A 152 26.12 -10.05 -7.59
CA PRO A 152 26.32 -8.83 -8.35
C PRO A 152 25.07 -7.94 -8.26
N ARG A 153 25.28 -6.62 -8.16
CA ARG A 153 24.20 -5.62 -8.10
C ARG A 153 23.47 -5.46 -9.45
N GLU A 154 24.14 -5.82 -10.54
CA GLU A 154 23.60 -5.84 -11.90
C GLU A 154 23.37 -7.30 -12.29
N THR A 155 22.16 -7.60 -12.77
CA THR A 155 21.75 -8.96 -13.08
C THR A 155 21.95 -9.29 -14.56
N GLU A 156 21.83 -10.56 -14.93
CA GLU A 156 21.83 -11.00 -16.34
C GLU A 156 20.67 -10.37 -17.14
N ASP A 157 19.56 -10.06 -16.47
CA ASP A 157 18.40 -9.38 -17.06
C ASP A 157 18.66 -7.90 -17.35
N ASP A 158 19.55 -7.25 -16.58
CA ASP A 158 20.06 -5.92 -16.90
C ASP A 158 20.92 -5.96 -18.17
N ALA A 159 21.83 -6.95 -18.26
CA ALA A 159 22.73 -7.10 -19.41
C ALA A 159 21.99 -7.46 -20.71
N SER A 160 20.96 -8.32 -20.62
CA SER A 160 20.11 -8.71 -21.76
C SER A 160 18.94 -7.76 -22.03
N ASN A 161 18.77 -6.73 -21.18
CA ASN A 161 17.65 -5.79 -21.21
C ASN A 161 16.27 -6.48 -21.24
N ASN A 162 16.10 -7.49 -20.39
CA ASN A 162 14.88 -8.27 -20.31
C ASN A 162 13.77 -7.48 -19.60
N ARG A 163 12.91 -6.82 -20.38
CA ARG A 163 11.80 -5.99 -19.86
C ARG A 163 10.63 -6.80 -19.28
N LYS A 164 10.68 -8.14 -19.26
CA LYS A 164 9.64 -8.98 -18.67
C LYS A 164 9.95 -9.44 -17.25
N SER A 165 11.21 -9.42 -16.84
CA SER A 165 11.59 -9.86 -15.51
C SER A 165 11.56 -8.72 -14.49
N LEU A 166 11.31 -9.10 -13.24
CA LEU A 166 11.38 -8.20 -12.08
C LEU A 166 12.81 -7.98 -11.57
N ASN A 167 13.72 -8.88 -11.94
CA ASN A 167 15.14 -8.87 -11.53
C ASN A 167 15.98 -7.85 -12.31
N ARG A 168 15.36 -7.03 -13.17
CA ARG A 168 15.98 -5.90 -13.86
C ARG A 168 15.83 -4.61 -13.06
N ALA A 169 16.82 -3.73 -13.14
CA ALA A 169 16.86 -2.40 -12.56
C ALA A 169 16.57 -2.40 -11.04
N LEU A 170 17.33 -3.21 -10.30
CA LEU A 170 17.15 -3.39 -8.84
C LEU A 170 17.37 -2.10 -8.03
N LYS A 171 18.21 -1.19 -8.54
CA LYS A 171 18.52 0.13 -7.94
C LYS A 171 17.37 1.13 -8.05
N GLY A 172 16.51 0.96 -9.06
CA GLY A 172 15.46 1.92 -9.42
C GLY A 172 14.06 1.34 -9.24
N ARG A 173 13.03 2.18 -9.46
CA ARG A 173 11.64 1.74 -9.54
C ARG A 173 11.34 1.27 -10.96
N VAL A 174 10.51 0.23 -11.08
CA VAL A 174 9.90 -0.15 -12.36
C VAL A 174 8.39 -0.14 -12.24
N PHE A 175 7.75 0.14 -13.36
CA PHE A 175 6.31 0.29 -13.50
C PHE A 175 5.79 -0.76 -14.48
N LEU A 176 4.63 -1.31 -14.16
CA LEU A 176 3.97 -2.27 -15.05
C LEU A 176 3.22 -1.53 -16.16
N LEU A 177 3.52 -1.88 -17.41
CA LEU A 177 2.70 -1.57 -18.56
C LEU A 177 2.12 -2.84 -19.15
N VAL A 178 0.90 -2.73 -19.67
CA VAL A 178 0.16 -3.82 -20.29
C VAL A 178 -0.24 -3.40 -21.70
N LYS A 179 -0.18 -4.35 -22.62
CA LYS A 179 -0.59 -4.17 -24.01
C LYS A 179 -2.06 -4.56 -24.18
N ASN A 180 -2.92 -3.57 -24.38
CA ASN A 180 -4.33 -3.79 -24.65
C ASN A 180 -4.49 -4.29 -26.10
N ASP A 181 -5.21 -5.39 -26.28
CA ASP A 181 -5.52 -5.95 -27.62
C ASP A 181 -6.90 -5.51 -28.15
N GLN A 182 -7.63 -4.71 -27.35
CA GLN A 182 -8.93 -4.18 -27.75
C GLN A 182 -8.76 -3.13 -28.85
N LYS A 183 -9.49 -3.30 -29.96
CA LYS A 183 -9.46 -2.37 -31.11
C LYS A 183 -9.88 -0.93 -30.76
N ASP A 184 -10.66 -0.78 -29.69
CA ASP A 184 -11.17 0.51 -29.21
C ASP A 184 -10.26 1.15 -28.16
N ALA A 185 -9.15 0.51 -27.78
CA ALA A 185 -8.20 1.07 -26.84
C ALA A 185 -7.43 2.22 -27.50
N LYS A 186 -7.58 3.44 -26.95
CA LYS A 186 -6.89 4.64 -27.43
C LYS A 186 -5.36 4.48 -27.45
N TYR A 187 -4.81 3.78 -26.46
CA TYR A 187 -3.38 3.54 -26.34
C TYR A 187 -3.08 2.04 -26.33
N PRO A 188 -2.16 1.55 -27.19
CA PRO A 188 -1.80 0.14 -27.23
C PRO A 188 -1.08 -0.29 -25.95
N TRP A 189 -0.20 0.56 -25.42
CA TRP A 189 0.49 0.34 -24.14
C TRP A 189 -0.04 1.32 -23.10
N PHE A 190 -0.51 0.79 -21.98
CA PHE A 190 -0.98 1.62 -20.88
C PHE A 190 -0.91 0.87 -19.54
N PHE A 191 -1.15 1.59 -18.44
CA PHE A 191 -1.38 0.96 -17.15
C PHE A 191 -2.67 0.11 -17.18
N PRO A 192 -2.77 -0.96 -16.36
CA PRO A 192 -4.03 -1.67 -16.15
C PRO A 192 -5.15 -0.69 -15.84
N LEU A 193 -6.15 -0.63 -16.73
CA LEU A 193 -7.23 0.35 -16.69
C LEU A 193 -8.59 -0.34 -16.81
N GLY A 194 -9.62 0.25 -16.23
CA GLY A 194 -10.99 -0.13 -16.53
C GLY A 194 -12.05 0.65 -15.76
N ASP A 195 -13.30 0.33 -16.08
CA ASP A 195 -14.48 0.99 -15.50
C ASP A 195 -14.71 0.58 -14.04
N LYS A 196 -15.29 1.52 -13.30
CA LYS A 196 -15.73 1.30 -11.93
C LYS A 196 -17.11 0.64 -11.90
N GLN A 197 -17.27 -0.39 -11.08
CA GLN A 197 -18.59 -0.94 -10.74
C GLN A 197 -19.30 -0.07 -9.69
N ASP A 198 -20.62 -0.06 -9.65
CA ASP A 198 -21.38 0.88 -8.78
C ASP A 198 -21.05 0.76 -7.29
N ALA A 199 -20.85 -0.48 -6.80
CA ALA A 199 -20.66 -0.77 -5.38
C ALA A 199 -19.21 -0.61 -4.87
N GLU A 200 -18.23 -0.46 -5.76
CA GLU A 200 -16.81 -0.45 -5.37
C GLU A 200 -16.23 0.98 -5.25
N LYS A 201 -15.11 1.11 -4.54
CA LYS A 201 -14.33 2.36 -4.54
C LYS A 201 -13.44 2.41 -5.76
N MET A 202 -13.11 3.61 -6.22
CA MET A 202 -12.27 3.81 -7.41
C MET A 202 -10.88 3.16 -7.27
N ARG A 203 -10.29 3.23 -6.08
CA ARG A 203 -9.03 2.55 -5.75
C ARG A 203 -9.16 1.02 -5.83
N ASP A 204 -10.25 0.48 -5.28
CA ASP A 204 -10.48 -0.98 -5.24
C ASP A 204 -10.75 -1.49 -6.67
N SER A 205 -11.39 -0.68 -7.50
CA SER A 205 -11.54 -0.89 -8.94
C SER A 205 -10.18 -1.00 -9.64
N ALA A 206 -9.27 -0.04 -9.40
CA ALA A 206 -7.94 -0.07 -9.98
C ALA A 206 -7.17 -1.36 -9.62
N LEU A 207 -7.27 -1.80 -8.36
CA LEU A 207 -6.65 -3.04 -7.91
C LEU A 207 -7.27 -4.29 -8.56
N ARG A 208 -8.60 -4.33 -8.67
CA ARG A 208 -9.32 -5.39 -9.39
C ARG A 208 -8.89 -5.46 -10.85
N HIS A 209 -8.69 -4.33 -11.52
CA HIS A 209 -8.20 -4.33 -12.91
C HIS A 209 -6.78 -4.87 -13.03
N VAL A 210 -5.92 -4.68 -12.02
CA VAL A 210 -4.60 -5.35 -11.98
C VAL A 210 -4.79 -6.86 -11.88
N SER A 211 -5.57 -7.37 -10.92
CA SER A 211 -5.74 -8.82 -10.76
C SER A 211 -6.42 -9.46 -11.98
N GLU A 212 -7.38 -8.77 -12.60
CA GLU A 212 -8.05 -9.27 -13.81
C GLU A 212 -7.17 -9.30 -15.06
N THR A 213 -6.14 -8.43 -15.15
CA THR A 213 -5.24 -8.33 -16.31
C THR A 213 -3.96 -9.17 -16.14
N VAL A 214 -3.42 -9.19 -14.93
CA VAL A 214 -2.10 -9.74 -14.57
C VAL A 214 -2.22 -11.05 -13.78
N GLY A 215 -3.44 -11.45 -13.41
CA GLY A 215 -3.72 -12.66 -12.63
C GLY A 215 -3.66 -12.43 -11.13
N ASP A 216 -4.19 -13.41 -10.38
CA ASP A 216 -4.26 -13.38 -8.92
C ASP A 216 -2.93 -13.78 -8.23
N GLU A 217 -1.95 -14.29 -8.99
CA GLU A 217 -0.62 -14.65 -8.46
C GLU A 217 0.21 -13.42 -8.07
N LEU A 218 -0.07 -12.28 -8.71
CA LEU A 218 0.60 -11.02 -8.43
C LEU A 218 -0.14 -10.26 -7.32
N GLU A 219 0.46 -10.18 -6.13
CA GLU A 219 -0.11 -9.44 -5.02
C GLU A 219 0.33 -7.96 -5.03
N ALA A 220 -0.64 -7.08 -5.21
CA ALA A 220 -0.45 -5.64 -5.15
C ALA A 220 -1.19 -5.01 -3.96
N THR A 221 -0.51 -4.09 -3.26
CA THR A 221 -1.11 -3.30 -2.17
C THR A 221 -1.30 -1.85 -2.60
N PRO A 222 -2.52 -1.29 -2.48
CA PRO A 222 -2.74 0.12 -2.81
C PRO A 222 -2.19 1.04 -1.71
N VAL A 223 -1.52 2.12 -2.10
CA VAL A 223 -0.86 3.04 -1.14
C VAL A 223 -1.87 3.97 -0.45
N GLY A 224 -2.89 4.44 -1.17
CA GLY A 224 -3.83 5.45 -0.67
C GLY A 224 -5.19 5.44 -1.37
N ASN A 225 -6.15 6.16 -0.80
CA ASN A 225 -7.50 6.34 -1.38
C ASN A 225 -7.61 7.51 -2.35
N ALA A 226 -6.65 8.43 -2.33
CA ALA A 226 -6.63 9.58 -3.22
C ALA A 226 -5.97 9.19 -4.55
N PRO A 227 -6.51 9.62 -5.70
CA PRO A 227 -5.81 9.49 -6.97
C PRO A 227 -4.54 10.36 -6.95
N MET A 228 -3.48 9.90 -7.61
CA MET A 228 -2.25 10.67 -7.82
C MET A 228 -2.44 11.81 -8.82
N GLY A 229 -3.31 11.57 -9.80
CA GLY A 229 -3.56 12.47 -10.91
C GLY A 229 -4.70 11.97 -11.77
N TYR A 230 -5.06 12.75 -12.78
CA TYR A 230 -6.03 12.35 -13.78
C TYR A 230 -5.68 12.93 -15.14
N VAL A 231 -6.06 12.21 -16.19
CA VAL A 231 -6.03 12.69 -17.57
C VAL A 231 -7.45 12.69 -18.11
N LYS A 232 -7.79 13.71 -18.89
CA LYS A 232 -9.09 13.82 -19.57
C LYS A 232 -8.86 13.92 -21.07
N TYR A 233 -9.68 13.24 -21.85
CA TYR A 233 -9.73 13.40 -23.30
C TYR A 233 -11.17 13.32 -23.79
N LEU A 234 -11.47 14.03 -24.87
CA LEU A 234 -12.78 14.04 -25.50
C LEU A 234 -12.85 12.92 -26.54
N HIS A 235 -14.05 12.40 -26.75
CA HIS A 235 -14.34 11.45 -27.82
C HIS A 235 -14.96 12.20 -28.99
N GLU A 236 -14.52 11.91 -30.21
CA GLU A 236 -15.10 12.52 -31.41
C GLU A 236 -16.31 11.73 -31.93
N ASP A 237 -16.30 10.39 -31.78
CA ASP A 237 -17.27 9.48 -32.41
C ASP A 237 -18.06 8.60 -31.41
N ASP A 238 -17.95 8.83 -30.11
CA ASP A 238 -18.61 7.98 -29.10
C ASP A 238 -20.03 8.49 -28.77
N ALA A 239 -21.04 7.66 -29.02
CA ALA A 239 -22.44 8.05 -28.90
C ALA A 239 -22.93 8.12 -27.44
N GLU A 240 -22.23 7.47 -26.51
CA GLU A 240 -22.67 7.35 -25.12
C GLU A 240 -22.01 8.35 -24.16
N PHE A 241 -20.79 8.79 -24.45
CA PHE A 241 -19.99 9.66 -23.59
C PHE A 241 -19.26 10.72 -24.43
N ASP A 242 -19.26 11.97 -23.97
CA ASP A 242 -18.55 13.08 -24.64
C ASP A 242 -17.02 13.01 -24.44
N GLY A 243 -16.55 12.22 -23.46
CA GLY A 243 -15.14 12.05 -23.17
C GLY A 243 -14.87 11.10 -22.02
N THR A 244 -13.60 10.77 -21.81
CA THR A 244 -13.13 9.89 -20.74
C THR A 244 -12.21 10.64 -19.78
N LYS A 245 -12.40 10.38 -18.48
CA LYS A 245 -11.51 10.77 -17.38
C LYS A 245 -10.86 9.53 -16.79
N VAL A 246 -9.54 9.44 -16.87
CA VAL A 246 -8.73 8.35 -16.31
C VAL A 246 -8.10 8.85 -15.02
N PHE A 247 -8.39 8.21 -13.90
CA PHE A 247 -7.80 8.51 -12.60
C PHE A 247 -6.69 7.50 -12.27
N PHE A 248 -5.50 7.99 -11.93
CA PHE A 248 -4.35 7.14 -11.59
C PHE A 248 -4.29 6.87 -10.09
N TYR A 249 -4.19 5.60 -9.72
CA TYR A 249 -4.03 5.15 -8.34
C TYR A 249 -2.68 4.46 -8.16
N LYS A 250 -2.00 4.79 -7.07
CA LYS A 250 -0.71 4.20 -6.72
C LYS A 250 -0.89 2.83 -6.07
N SER A 251 -0.22 1.83 -6.63
CA SER A 251 -0.17 0.47 -6.08
C SER A 251 1.28 -0.02 -6.02
N GLN A 252 1.62 -0.78 -4.99
CA GLN A 252 2.95 -1.36 -4.79
C GLN A 252 2.89 -2.87 -4.94
N LEU A 253 3.82 -3.43 -5.70
CA LEU A 253 4.03 -4.86 -5.78
C LEU A 253 4.59 -5.36 -4.45
N LEU A 254 3.97 -6.38 -3.87
CA LEU A 254 4.51 -7.08 -2.69
C LEU A 254 5.34 -8.29 -3.12
N TYR A 255 4.72 -9.23 -3.84
CA TYR A 255 5.35 -10.42 -4.36
C TYR A 255 4.47 -11.04 -5.46
N GLY A 256 5.03 -12.02 -6.18
CA GLY A 256 4.34 -12.74 -7.23
C GLY A 256 4.82 -12.36 -8.62
N ASP A 257 4.49 -13.22 -9.57
CA ASP A 257 4.82 -13.07 -10.98
C ASP A 257 3.57 -12.78 -11.81
N VAL A 258 3.79 -12.25 -13.02
CA VAL A 258 2.70 -11.89 -13.93
C VAL A 258 2.14 -13.12 -14.63
N ALA A 259 0.88 -13.45 -14.35
CA ALA A 259 0.09 -14.45 -15.07
C ALA A 259 -0.95 -13.74 -15.96
N LEU A 260 -0.52 -13.31 -17.15
CA LEU A 260 -1.37 -12.56 -18.09
C LEU A 260 -2.70 -13.26 -18.40
N ASN A 261 -3.78 -12.47 -18.35
CA ASN A 261 -5.05 -12.86 -18.92
C ASN A 261 -5.14 -12.42 -20.40
N GLN A 262 -5.03 -13.40 -21.31
CA GLN A 262 -5.00 -13.17 -22.77
C GLN A 262 -6.27 -12.48 -23.31
N ASP A 263 -7.40 -12.58 -22.62
CA ASP A 263 -8.65 -11.95 -23.03
C ASP A 263 -8.61 -10.42 -22.93
N LYS A 264 -7.76 -9.88 -22.04
CA LYS A 264 -7.65 -8.44 -21.77
C LYS A 264 -6.33 -7.85 -22.25
N ALA A 265 -5.26 -8.63 -22.15
CA ALA A 265 -3.90 -8.18 -22.35
C ALA A 265 -3.11 -9.17 -23.19
N SER A 266 -2.47 -8.69 -24.25
CA SER A 266 -1.63 -9.54 -25.11
C SER A 266 -0.20 -9.67 -24.60
N ASP A 267 0.32 -8.64 -23.94
CA ASP A 267 1.69 -8.60 -23.45
C ASP A 267 1.84 -7.68 -22.22
N TYR A 268 2.93 -7.82 -21.47
CA TYR A 268 3.30 -6.93 -20.37
C TYR A 268 4.78 -6.59 -20.39
N LEU A 269 5.12 -5.46 -19.77
CA LEU A 269 6.50 -4.98 -19.60
C LEU A 269 6.68 -4.29 -18.26
N TRP A 270 7.86 -4.45 -17.67
CA TRP A 270 8.36 -3.69 -16.54
C TRP A 270 9.36 -2.64 -17.02
N VAL A 271 8.94 -1.38 -16.94
CA VAL A 271 9.68 -0.24 -17.50
C VAL A 271 10.15 0.72 -16.41
N THR A 272 11.33 1.28 -16.57
CA THR A 272 11.84 2.35 -15.70
C THR A 272 11.14 3.68 -16.02
N ARG A 273 11.33 4.69 -15.16
CA ARG A 273 10.72 6.02 -15.36
C ARG A 273 11.10 6.65 -16.70
N ASP A 274 12.35 6.47 -17.13
CA ASP A 274 12.88 7.08 -18.34
C ASP A 274 12.39 6.33 -19.60
N GLU A 275 12.14 5.03 -19.50
CA GLU A 275 11.58 4.20 -20.58
C GLU A 275 10.08 4.42 -20.78
N LEU A 276 9.35 5.00 -19.79
CA LEU A 276 7.90 5.25 -19.92
C LEU A 276 7.56 6.12 -21.14
N SER A 277 8.44 7.05 -21.51
CA SER A 277 8.24 7.92 -22.69
C SER A 277 8.39 7.20 -24.03
N GLU A 278 8.96 6.00 -24.07
CA GLU A 278 9.06 5.20 -25.30
C GLU A 278 7.71 4.57 -25.68
N TYR A 279 6.84 4.32 -24.69
CA TYR A 279 5.61 3.55 -24.87
C TYR A 279 4.33 4.39 -24.78
N LEU A 280 4.36 5.47 -23.99
CA LEU A 280 3.22 6.34 -23.79
C LEU A 280 3.26 7.53 -24.75
N ASP A 281 2.09 8.07 -25.08
CA ASP A 281 1.98 9.31 -25.84
C ASP A 281 2.76 10.45 -25.17
N PRO A 282 3.44 11.33 -25.92
CA PRO A 282 4.33 12.34 -25.35
C PRO A 282 3.69 13.23 -24.27
N GLU A 283 2.44 13.65 -24.47
CA GLU A 283 1.71 14.49 -23.51
C GLU A 283 1.41 13.76 -22.21
N ILE A 284 1.05 12.47 -22.30
CA ILE A 284 0.77 11.64 -21.13
C ILE A 284 2.07 11.22 -20.47
N ALA A 285 3.11 10.91 -21.24
CA ALA A 285 4.42 10.54 -20.73
C ALA A 285 5.01 11.65 -19.85
N ASP A 286 4.98 12.91 -20.30
CA ASP A 286 5.45 14.06 -19.50
C ASP A 286 4.62 14.24 -18.22
N TYR A 287 3.29 14.07 -18.31
CA TYR A 287 2.43 14.13 -17.13
C TYR A 287 2.72 12.99 -16.13
N VAL A 288 2.88 11.77 -16.63
CA VAL A 288 3.18 10.58 -15.82
C VAL A 288 4.57 10.68 -15.19
N GLN A 289 5.58 11.16 -15.93
CA GLN A 289 6.94 11.38 -15.40
C GLN A 289 6.95 12.38 -14.25
N LYS A 290 6.10 13.42 -14.29
CA LYS A 290 5.93 14.37 -13.18
C LYS A 290 5.16 13.78 -11.99
N MET A 291 4.23 12.87 -12.26
CA MET A 291 3.40 12.22 -11.24
C MET A 291 4.17 11.14 -10.47
N VAL A 292 5.04 10.42 -11.16
CA VAL A 292 5.75 9.25 -10.65
C VAL A 292 7.06 9.68 -9.97
N PRO A 293 7.39 9.13 -8.78
CA PRO A 293 8.65 9.45 -8.11
C PRO A 293 9.87 9.01 -8.94
N PRO A 294 11.02 9.70 -8.79
CA PRO A 294 12.29 9.24 -9.33
C PRO A 294 12.67 7.85 -8.77
#